data_AF-A0A968XGW8-F1
#
_entry.id   AF-A0A968XGW8-F1
#
_cell.length_a   1.000
_cell.length_b   1.000
_cell.length_c   1.000
_cell.angle_alpha   90.00
_cell.angle_beta   90.00
_cell.angle_gamma   90.00
#
_symmetry.space_group_name_H-M   'P 1'
#
loop_
_entity.id
_entity.type
_entity.pdbx_description
1 polymer ?
#
loop_
_entity_poly.entity_id
_entity_poly.type
_entity_poly.pdbx_seq_one_letter_code
_entity_poly.pdbx_strand_id
1 'polypeptide(L)'
;MVSRVAFDLVWFALAFVLGSFVEYWVHRLMHRPYKLGEKHRDHHRRNEGQGVLWEFRDYFLGTAIVMGLPFFWSIEIGIAWALGGTIFAAFSAYAHQLQHENPRKCFWMPMPVHYVHHKYGMWHHNFGLALDWWDRVFGTYKKVDWVDEKELARGDRGFGDLRWY
;
A
#
# COMPACT_ATOMS: atom_id res chain seq x y z
N MET A 1 -27.43 -12.09 -15.65
CA MET A 1 -26.03 -12.51 -15.42
C MET A 1 -25.07 -11.32 -15.52
N VAL A 2 -25.04 -10.58 -16.64
CA VAL A 2 -24.18 -9.40 -16.82
C VAL A 2 -24.40 -8.31 -15.76
N SER A 3 -25.65 -8.02 -15.40
CA SER A 3 -25.99 -7.04 -14.35
C SER A 3 -25.47 -7.41 -12.96
N ARG A 4 -25.40 -8.70 -12.65
CA ARG A 4 -24.92 -9.21 -11.35
C ARG A 4 -23.40 -9.12 -11.26
N VAL A 5 -22.70 -9.53 -12.32
CA VAL A 5 -21.23 -9.37 -12.39
C VAL A 5 -20.85 -7.89 -12.29
N ALA A 6 -21.56 -7.00 -12.99
CA ALA A 6 -21.33 -5.57 -12.88
C ALA A 6 -21.54 -5.05 -11.45
N PHE A 7 -22.60 -5.50 -10.77
CA PHE A 7 -22.86 -5.16 -9.38
C PHE A 7 -21.76 -5.63 -8.42
N ASP A 8 -21.28 -6.87 -8.58
CA ASP A 8 -20.21 -7.43 -7.76
C ASP A 8 -18.88 -6.69 -8.01
N LEU A 9 -18.58 -6.33 -9.26
CA LEU A 9 -17.40 -5.54 -9.62
C LEU A 9 -17.41 -4.15 -8.98
N VAL A 10 -18.58 -3.54 -8.78
CA VAL A 10 -18.68 -2.26 -8.07
C VAL A 10 -18.26 -2.43 -6.61
N TRP A 11 -18.75 -3.45 -5.90
CA TRP A 11 -18.36 -3.70 -4.51
C TRP A 11 -16.89 -4.06 -4.36
N PHE A 12 -16.36 -4.85 -5.30
CA PHE A 12 -14.93 -5.12 -5.38
C PHE A 12 -14.12 -3.82 -5.53
N ALA A 13 -14.49 -2.95 -6.47
CA ALA A 13 -13.79 -1.71 -6.74
C ALA A 13 -13.89 -0.73 -5.54
N LEU A 14 -15.06 -0.64 -4.91
CA LEU A 14 -15.25 0.15 -3.70
C LEU A 14 -14.35 -0.33 -2.55
N ALA A 15 -14.26 -1.65 -2.33
CA ALA A 15 -13.38 -2.21 -1.32
C ALA A 15 -11.90 -1.91 -1.61
N PHE A 16 -11.49 -2.01 -2.88
CA PHE A 16 -10.12 -1.69 -3.30
C PHE A 16 -9.78 -0.21 -3.05
N VAL A 17 -10.67 0.70 -3.45
CA VAL A 17 -10.51 2.15 -3.23
C VAL A 17 -10.50 2.46 -1.73
N LEU A 18 -11.42 1.87 -0.95
CA LEU A 18 -11.44 2.04 0.51
C LEU A 18 -10.17 1.49 1.15
N GLY A 19 -9.66 0.35 0.70
CA GLY A 19 -8.38 -0.21 1.14
C GLY A 19 -7.24 0.79 0.97
N SER A 20 -7.16 1.43 -0.20
CA SER A 20 -6.13 2.46 -0.46
C SER A 20 -6.27 3.69 0.42
N PHE A 21 -7.50 4.06 0.77
CA PHE A 21 -7.79 5.15 1.69
C PHE A 21 -7.36 4.82 3.12
N VAL A 22 -7.69 3.61 3.58
CA VAL A 22 -7.31 3.11 4.91
C VAL A 22 -5.79 3.02 5.01
N GLU A 23 -5.09 2.48 4.02
CA GLU A 23 -3.63 2.44 3.96
C GLU A 23 -3.01 3.83 4.18
N TYR A 24 -3.45 4.82 3.40
CA TYR A 24 -2.96 6.19 3.50
C TYR A 24 -3.12 6.77 4.91
N TRP A 25 -4.32 6.65 5.49
CA TRP A 25 -4.60 7.22 6.80
C TRP A 25 -3.89 6.47 7.92
N VAL A 26 -3.84 5.14 7.86
CA VAL A 26 -3.11 4.33 8.83
C VAL A 26 -1.63 4.70 8.81
N HIS A 27 -1.00 4.76 7.64
CA HIS A 27 0.40 5.17 7.52
C HIS A 27 0.61 6.60 8.07
N ARG A 28 -0.27 7.55 7.71
CA ARG A 28 -0.22 8.92 8.26
C ARG A 28 -0.39 8.97 9.78
N LEU A 29 -1.23 8.12 10.36
CA LEU A 29 -1.43 8.01 11.82
C LEU A 29 -0.28 7.30 12.52
N MET A 30 0.43 6.39 11.85
CA MET A 30 1.67 5.77 12.37
C MET A 30 2.79 6.80 12.54
N HIS A 31 2.71 7.95 11.87
CA HIS A 31 3.58 9.12 12.11
C HIS A 31 3.09 10.02 13.26
N ARG A 32 2.04 9.62 14.00
CA ARG A 32 1.51 10.26 15.23
C ARG A 32 1.86 9.40 16.48
N PRO A 33 1.24 9.54 17.67
CA PRO A 33 1.89 9.27 18.97
C PRO A 33 2.44 7.85 19.15
N TYR A 34 3.41 7.75 20.07
CA TYR A 34 4.42 6.69 20.21
C TYR A 34 3.96 5.24 19.99
N LYS A 35 2.77 4.85 20.47
CA LYS A 35 2.31 3.44 20.46
C LYS A 35 1.84 2.94 19.10
N LEU A 36 1.19 3.78 18.29
CA LEU A 36 0.67 3.34 16.98
C LEU A 36 1.77 3.24 15.93
N GLY A 37 2.88 3.96 16.13
CA GLY A 37 3.97 4.10 15.16
C GLY A 37 5.26 3.37 15.52
N GLU A 38 5.32 2.56 16.59
CA GLU A 38 6.59 1.99 17.06
C GLU A 38 7.23 1.08 16.01
N LYS A 39 6.50 0.07 15.52
CA LYS A 39 6.95 -0.81 14.43
C LYS A 39 7.33 -0.01 13.18
N HIS A 40 6.52 1.00 12.84
CA HIS A 40 6.74 1.86 11.67
C HIS A 40 8.01 2.71 11.80
N ARG A 41 8.30 3.22 13.00
CA ARG A 41 9.53 3.97 13.27
C ARG A 41 10.77 3.08 13.19
N ASP A 42 10.68 1.85 13.68
CA ASP A 42 11.79 0.89 13.54
C ASP A 42 11.99 0.43 12.09
N HIS A 43 10.90 0.37 11.32
CA HIS A 43 10.93 0.25 9.87
C HIS A 43 11.66 1.44 9.22
N HIS A 44 11.32 2.67 9.58
CA HIS A 44 12.01 3.89 9.14
C HIS A 44 13.50 3.93 9.50
N ARG A 45 13.86 3.49 10.70
CA ARG A 45 15.26 3.43 11.16
C ARG A 45 16.10 2.44 10.36
N ARG A 46 15.52 1.30 9.99
CA ARG A 46 16.20 0.25 9.22
C ARG A 46 16.13 0.48 7.71
N ASN A 47 15.09 1.20 7.25
CA ASN A 47 14.76 1.39 5.85
C ASN A 47 14.62 0.06 5.07
N GLU A 48 13.93 -0.90 5.68
CA GLU A 48 13.77 -2.26 5.17
C GLU A 48 12.35 -2.76 5.41
N GLY A 49 11.67 -3.24 4.36
CA GLY A 49 10.42 -3.97 4.50
C GLY A 49 10.62 -5.38 5.10
N GLN A 50 9.56 -5.93 5.68
CA GLN A 50 9.58 -7.27 6.28
C GLN A 50 9.36 -8.40 5.25
N GLY A 51 9.23 -8.09 3.96
CA GLY A 51 8.94 -9.05 2.91
C GLY A 51 7.44 -9.13 2.58
N VAL A 52 7.13 -9.42 1.31
CA VAL A 52 5.77 -9.29 0.76
C VAL A 52 4.72 -10.07 1.56
N LEU A 53 5.00 -11.31 1.97
CA LEU A 53 4.01 -12.15 2.66
C LEU A 53 3.74 -11.67 4.10
N TRP A 54 4.76 -11.17 4.81
CA TRP A 54 4.57 -10.66 6.17
C TRP A 54 3.87 -9.30 6.17
N GLU A 55 4.20 -8.42 5.22
CA GLU A 55 3.44 -7.18 4.99
C GLU A 55 1.98 -7.51 4.66
N PHE A 56 1.73 -8.44 3.73
CA PHE A 56 0.39 -8.86 3.35
C PHE A 56 -0.40 -9.39 4.54
N ARG A 57 0.21 -10.26 5.37
CA ARG A 57 -0.43 -10.80 6.57
C ARG A 57 -0.88 -9.68 7.50
N ASP A 58 -0.01 -8.70 7.76
CA ASP A 58 -0.35 -7.60 8.65
C ASP A 58 -1.46 -6.72 8.09
N TYR A 59 -1.47 -6.46 6.78
CA TYR A 59 -2.47 -5.60 6.15
C TYR A 59 -3.82 -6.30 6.06
N PHE A 60 -3.82 -7.58 5.69
CA PHE A 60 -5.00 -8.42 5.66
C PHE A 60 -5.62 -8.55 7.06
N LEU A 61 -4.83 -8.89 8.08
CA LEU A 61 -5.33 -9.02 9.45
C LEU A 61 -5.79 -7.67 10.02
N GLY A 62 -5.04 -6.59 9.75
CA GLY A 62 -5.39 -5.25 10.20
C GLY A 62 -6.70 -4.71 9.60
N THR A 63 -7.14 -5.26 8.46
CA THR A 63 -8.38 -4.86 7.78
C THR A 63 -9.48 -5.93 7.82
N ALA A 64 -9.23 -7.10 8.44
CA ALA A 64 -10.13 -8.26 8.41
C ALA A 64 -11.53 -7.95 8.94
N ILE A 65 -11.64 -7.16 10.01
CA ILE A 65 -12.94 -6.75 10.57
C ILE A 65 -13.73 -5.94 9.54
N VAL A 66 -13.11 -4.97 8.88
CA VAL A 66 -13.75 -4.13 7.86
C VAL A 66 -14.15 -4.95 6.62
N MET A 67 -13.32 -5.93 6.24
CA MET A 67 -13.65 -6.86 5.16
C MET A 67 -14.84 -7.78 5.49
N GLY A 68 -15.05 -8.09 6.78
CA GLY A 68 -16.13 -8.95 7.24
C GLY A 68 -17.51 -8.28 7.28
N LEU A 69 -17.59 -6.95 7.37
CA LEU A 69 -18.86 -6.24 7.62
C LEU A 69 -19.95 -6.52 6.57
N PRO A 70 -19.67 -6.55 5.26
CA PRO A 70 -20.75 -6.72 4.28
C PRO A 70 -21.38 -8.12 4.27
N PHE A 71 -20.74 -9.13 4.87
CA PHE A 71 -21.34 -10.47 5.03
C PHE A 71 -22.60 -10.46 5.90
N PHE A 72 -22.77 -9.47 6.79
CA PHE A 72 -24.01 -9.32 7.56
C PHE A 72 -25.20 -8.88 6.70
N TRP A 73 -24.95 -8.38 5.49
CA TRP A 73 -25.98 -7.91 4.56
C TRP A 73 -26.23 -8.90 3.42
N SER A 74 -25.18 -9.44 2.82
CA SER A 74 -25.25 -10.43 1.74
C SER A 74 -23.93 -11.17 1.61
N ILE A 75 -24.02 -12.49 1.42
CA ILE A 75 -22.84 -13.35 1.19
C ILE A 75 -22.12 -12.92 -0.09
N GLU A 76 -22.86 -12.63 -1.15
CA GLU A 76 -22.31 -12.21 -2.44
C GLU A 76 -21.55 -10.89 -2.35
N ILE A 77 -22.17 -9.87 -1.72
CA ILE A 77 -21.51 -8.59 -1.49
C ILE A 77 -20.29 -8.80 -0.59
N GLY A 78 -20.41 -9.61 0.45
CA GLY A 78 -19.31 -10.00 1.33
C GLY A 78 -18.13 -10.58 0.57
N ILE A 79 -18.38 -11.53 -0.34
CA ILE A 79 -17.34 -12.15 -1.18
C ILE A 79 -16.68 -11.10 -2.09
N ALA A 80 -17.46 -10.33 -2.83
CA ALA A 80 -16.92 -9.33 -3.76
C ALA A 80 -16.08 -8.27 -3.03
N TRP A 81 -16.55 -7.80 -1.88
CA TRP A 81 -15.87 -6.84 -1.02
C TRP A 81 -14.57 -7.41 -0.43
N ALA A 82 -14.64 -8.61 0.17
CA ALA A 82 -13.48 -9.27 0.74
C ALA A 82 -12.41 -9.54 -0.31
N LEU A 83 -12.79 -9.93 -1.53
CA LEU A 83 -11.85 -10.09 -2.65
C LEU A 83 -11.19 -8.75 -3.00
N GLY A 84 -11.95 -7.65 -3.11
CA GLY A 84 -11.40 -6.33 -3.40
C GLY A 84 -10.41 -5.86 -2.33
N GLY A 85 -10.76 -6.01 -1.05
CA GLY A 85 -9.88 -5.70 0.07
C GLY A 85 -8.62 -6.58 0.12
N THR A 86 -8.77 -7.88 -0.11
CA THR A 86 -7.64 -8.84 -0.13
C THR A 86 -6.67 -8.54 -1.26
N ILE A 87 -7.18 -8.28 -2.47
CA ILE A 87 -6.35 -7.93 -3.63
C ILE A 87 -5.64 -6.60 -3.39
N PHE A 88 -6.31 -5.62 -2.80
CA PHE A 88 -5.65 -4.37 -2.43
C PHE A 88 -4.54 -4.59 -1.38
N ALA A 89 -4.80 -5.37 -0.32
CA ALA A 89 -3.79 -5.68 0.69
C ALA A 89 -2.55 -6.38 0.08
N ALA A 90 -2.77 -7.32 -0.84
CA ALA A 90 -1.68 -8.00 -1.56
C ALA A 90 -0.90 -7.04 -2.46
N PHE A 91 -1.60 -6.18 -3.20
CA PHE A 91 -0.99 -5.16 -4.05
C PHE A 91 -0.17 -4.15 -3.23
N SER A 92 -0.71 -3.70 -2.10
CA SER A 92 -0.05 -2.80 -1.17
C SER A 92 1.23 -3.40 -0.59
N ALA A 93 1.17 -4.64 -0.12
CA ALA A 93 2.34 -5.36 0.40
C ALA A 93 3.45 -5.52 -0.65
N TYR A 94 3.06 -5.89 -1.88
CA TYR A 94 3.98 -5.96 -3.00
C TYR A 94 4.59 -4.59 -3.33
N ALA A 95 3.77 -3.55 -3.46
CA ALA A 95 4.22 -2.20 -3.77
C ALA A 95 5.14 -1.62 -2.69
N HIS A 96 4.85 -1.92 -1.43
CA HIS A 96 5.68 -1.52 -0.31
C HIS A 96 7.07 -2.15 -0.41
N GLN A 97 7.15 -3.48 -0.53
CA GLN A 97 8.43 -4.18 -0.64
C GLN A 97 9.20 -3.77 -1.90
N LEU A 98 8.49 -3.64 -3.03
CA LEU A 98 9.08 -3.22 -4.30
C LEU A 98 9.74 -1.84 -4.19
N GLN A 99 9.15 -0.90 -3.44
CA GLN A 99 9.73 0.43 -3.28
C GLN A 99 11.03 0.42 -2.47
N HIS A 100 11.22 -0.50 -1.53
CA HIS A 100 12.50 -0.65 -0.83
C HIS A 100 13.59 -1.23 -1.75
N GLU A 101 13.21 -2.21 -2.58
CA GLU A 101 14.19 -3.01 -3.34
C GLU A 101 14.40 -2.58 -4.79
N ASN A 102 13.37 -2.13 -5.49
CA ASN A 102 13.43 -1.67 -6.87
C ASN A 102 12.35 -0.61 -7.19
N PRO A 103 12.49 0.62 -6.66
CA PRO A 103 11.50 1.68 -6.81
C PRO A 103 11.24 2.11 -8.26
N ARG A 104 12.16 1.82 -9.19
CA ARG A 104 11.99 2.09 -10.63
C ARG A 104 10.94 1.22 -11.31
N LYS A 105 10.54 0.11 -10.68
CA LYS A 105 9.47 -0.77 -11.18
C LYS A 105 8.07 -0.36 -10.75
N CYS A 106 7.92 0.72 -9.97
CA CYS A 106 6.62 1.30 -9.62
C CYS A 106 6.06 2.16 -10.76
N PHE A 107 5.96 1.61 -11.97
CA PHE A 107 5.59 2.35 -13.19
C PHE A 107 4.14 2.88 -13.20
N TRP A 108 3.29 2.38 -12.30
CA TRP A 108 1.90 2.82 -12.16
C TRP A 108 1.75 4.13 -11.37
N MET A 109 2.84 4.64 -10.78
CA MET A 109 2.88 5.96 -10.14
C MET A 109 3.94 6.84 -10.80
N PRO A 110 3.74 8.16 -10.89
CA PRO A 110 4.75 9.08 -11.43
C PRO A 110 6.05 9.11 -10.61
N MET A 111 5.97 8.72 -9.34
CA MET A 111 7.09 8.66 -8.41
C MET A 111 6.78 7.58 -7.35
N PRO A 112 7.76 6.76 -6.95
CA PRO A 112 7.61 5.79 -5.87
C PRO A 112 7.55 6.54 -4.53
N VAL A 113 6.34 6.97 -4.16
CA VAL A 113 6.06 7.86 -3.03
C VAL A 113 6.64 7.35 -1.71
N HIS A 114 6.56 6.06 -1.44
CA HIS A 114 7.09 5.47 -0.21
C HIS A 114 8.61 5.42 -0.21
N TYR A 115 9.22 5.10 -1.36
CA TYR A 115 10.68 5.12 -1.48
C TYR A 115 11.23 6.53 -1.18
N VAL A 116 10.65 7.56 -1.79
CA VAL A 116 11.10 8.94 -1.57
C VAL A 116 10.75 9.43 -0.16
N HIS A 117 9.66 8.92 0.41
CA HIS A 117 9.28 9.21 1.79
C HIS A 117 10.39 8.79 2.76
N HIS A 118 10.97 7.59 2.56
CA HIS A 118 12.13 7.14 3.29
C HIS A 118 13.42 7.89 2.91
N LYS A 119 13.76 7.95 1.61
CA LYS A 119 15.01 8.54 1.10
C LYS A 119 15.24 9.96 1.60
N TYR A 120 14.18 10.77 1.68
CA TYR A 120 14.25 12.18 2.05
C TYR A 120 13.63 12.50 3.42
N GLY A 121 13.32 11.50 4.25
CA GLY A 121 12.80 11.70 5.60
C GLY A 121 11.49 12.50 5.64
N MET A 122 10.53 12.16 4.80
CA MET A 122 9.30 12.94 4.60
C MET A 122 8.22 12.66 5.66
N TRP A 123 8.49 12.96 6.93
CA TRP A 123 7.57 12.74 8.07
C TRP A 123 6.15 13.33 7.93
N HIS A 124 5.95 14.26 6.98
CA HIS A 124 4.68 14.96 6.75
C HIS A 124 4.14 14.85 5.32
N HIS A 125 4.77 14.05 4.44
CA HIS A 125 4.44 13.98 3.02
C HIS A 125 4.55 12.55 2.48
N ASN A 126 3.87 12.27 1.36
CA ASN A 126 3.98 11.01 0.62
C ASN A 126 3.68 9.76 1.47
N PHE A 127 2.48 9.70 2.05
CA PHE A 127 2.04 8.60 2.92
C PHE A 127 1.45 7.41 2.15
N GLY A 128 1.20 7.51 0.85
CA GLY A 128 0.79 6.37 0.04
C GLY A 128 1.87 5.28 0.03
N LEU A 129 1.47 4.02 0.15
CA LEU A 129 2.35 2.88 -0.12
C LEU A 129 2.10 2.40 -1.54
N ALA A 130 0.86 2.00 -1.86
CA ALA A 130 0.53 1.41 -3.15
C ALA A 130 0.22 2.45 -4.23
N LEU A 131 -0.41 3.57 -3.82
CA LEU A 131 -0.98 4.60 -4.68
C LEU A 131 -0.75 5.99 -4.09
N ASP A 132 -0.56 6.99 -4.95
CA ASP A 132 -0.33 8.39 -4.57
C ASP A 132 -1.61 9.25 -4.56
N TRP A 133 -2.78 8.63 -4.78
CA TRP A 133 -4.06 9.33 -4.95
C TRP A 133 -4.40 10.19 -3.75
N TRP A 134 -4.31 9.61 -2.55
CA TRP A 134 -4.69 10.28 -1.31
C TRP A 134 -3.69 11.34 -0.89
N ASP A 135 -2.42 11.18 -1.24
CA ASP A 135 -1.45 12.27 -1.08
C ASP A 135 -1.82 13.49 -1.91
N ARG A 136 -2.33 13.30 -3.13
CA ARG A 136 -2.81 14.40 -3.98
C ARG A 136 -4.09 15.00 -3.44
N VAL A 137 -5.05 14.17 -3.05
CA VAL A 137 -6.36 14.60 -2.52
C VAL A 137 -6.19 15.39 -1.21
N PHE A 138 -5.33 14.93 -0.30
CA PHE A 138 -5.13 15.56 1.02
C PHE A 138 -3.95 16.53 1.09
N GLY A 139 -3.33 16.86 -0.06
CA GLY A 139 -2.26 17.85 -0.14
C GLY A 139 -0.95 17.45 0.55
N THR A 140 -0.69 16.15 0.70
CA THR A 140 0.55 15.62 1.26
C THR A 140 1.53 15.14 0.18
N TYR A 141 1.16 15.19 -1.10
CA TYR A 141 2.05 14.86 -2.22
C TYR A 141 3.18 15.88 -2.36
N LYS A 142 4.42 15.44 -2.17
CA LYS A 142 5.62 16.25 -2.37
C LYS A 142 6.47 15.66 -3.48
N LYS A 143 6.39 16.26 -4.66
CA LYS A 143 7.21 15.89 -5.82
C LYS A 143 8.68 16.21 -5.55
N VAL A 144 9.56 15.28 -5.88
CA VAL A 144 11.02 15.44 -5.85
C VAL A 144 11.65 14.77 -7.06
N ASP A 145 12.82 15.26 -7.46
CA ASP A 145 13.68 14.50 -8.36
C ASP A 145 14.42 13.44 -7.52
N TRP A 146 14.20 12.17 -7.86
CA TRP A 146 14.59 11.05 -7.00
C TRP A 146 15.52 10.05 -7.66
N VAL A 147 15.65 10.10 -9.00
CA VAL A 147 16.51 9.18 -9.75
C VAL A 147 17.91 9.79 -9.82
N ASP A 148 18.87 9.14 -9.18
CA ASP A 148 20.29 9.49 -9.29
C ASP A 148 21.11 8.29 -9.81
N GLU A 149 22.43 8.45 -9.88
CA GLU A 149 23.35 7.42 -10.37
C GLU A 149 23.21 6.08 -9.63
N LYS A 150 22.88 6.08 -8.33
CA LYS A 150 22.71 4.84 -7.56
C LYS A 150 21.48 4.06 -8.04
N GLU A 151 20.41 4.77 -8.35
CA GLU A 151 19.15 4.16 -8.80
C GLU A 151 19.28 3.68 -10.25
N LEU A 152 20.08 4.39 -11.04
CA LEU A 152 20.44 3.99 -12.39
C LEU A 152 21.35 2.75 -12.40
N ALA A 153 22.29 2.65 -11.45
CA ALA A 153 23.20 1.52 -11.31
C ALA A 153 22.58 0.29 -10.62
N ARG A 154 21.40 0.44 -9.98
CA ARG A 154 20.71 -0.67 -9.32
C ARG A 154 20.32 -1.72 -10.36
N GLY A 155 20.77 -2.96 -10.13
CA GLY A 155 20.48 -4.10 -11.03
C GLY A 155 18.97 -4.36 -11.18
N ASP A 156 18.59 -4.96 -12.30
CA ASP A 156 17.20 -5.22 -12.65
C ASP A 156 16.63 -6.42 -11.86
N ARG A 157 16.32 -6.21 -10.58
CA ARG A 157 15.65 -7.22 -9.74
C ARG A 157 14.22 -7.42 -10.20
N GLY A 158 13.88 -8.65 -10.60
CA GLY A 158 12.54 -9.08 -11.00
C GLY A 158 11.63 -9.36 -9.81
N PHE A 159 10.39 -9.72 -10.12
CA PHE A 159 9.40 -10.14 -9.12
C PHE A 159 9.91 -11.30 -8.23
N GLY A 160 10.62 -12.26 -8.83
CA GLY A 160 11.18 -13.41 -8.11
C GLY A 160 12.34 -13.07 -7.16
N ASP A 161 12.97 -11.91 -7.34
CA ASP A 161 14.14 -11.49 -6.55
C ASP A 161 13.78 -10.65 -5.33
N LEU A 162 12.50 -10.28 -5.19
CA LEU A 162 12.03 -9.57 -4.01
C LEU A 162 12.10 -10.46 -2.79
N ARG A 163 12.30 -9.85 -1.63
CA ARG A 163 12.10 -10.53 -0.36
C ARG A 163 10.62 -10.88 -0.17
N TRP A 164 10.31 -12.17 -0.25
CA TRP A 164 8.94 -12.67 -0.07
C TRP A 164 8.57 -12.92 1.40
N TYR A 165 9.54 -13.14 2.29
CA TYR A 165 9.36 -13.46 3.72
C TYR A 165 10.52 -12.94 4.58
#